data_AF-A0A419L0J4-F1
#
_entry.id   AF-A0A419L0J4-F1
#
_cell.length_a   1.000
_cell.length_b   1.000
_cell.length_c   1.000
_cell.angle_alpha   90.00
_cell.angle_beta   90.00
_cell.angle_gamma   90.00
#
_symmetry.space_group_name_H-M   'P 1'
#
loop_
_entity.id
_entity.type
_entity.pdbx_description
1 polymer ?
#
loop_
_entity_poly.entity_id
_entity_poly.type
_entity_poly.pdbx_seq_one_letter_code
_entity_poly.pdbx_strand_id
1 'polypeptide(L)'
;MLTAVALGGFLSSHLHPGGRYEWRFSYTIRPLCREVEIDIRPWSPLNIICLGSHGVVLVAVLTTDDFDASDVNTTTVLFAGAPPLWSCLLDVDREGDLDLLLFFRIRDLQLEPSSTEATLTGYTYDGTCFQGSDSVMIVPCRPEVMETTEGSSPETVSQREGLVTR
;
A
#
# COMPACT_ATOMS: atom_id res chain seq x y z
N MET A 1 -15.25 26.90 12.79
CA MET A 1 -15.96 25.70 13.31
C MET A 1 -15.01 24.53 13.17
N LEU A 2 -14.50 23.94 14.26
CA LEU A 2 -13.74 22.69 14.18
C LEU A 2 -14.70 21.53 14.44
N THR A 3 -14.91 20.71 13.43
CA THR A 3 -15.53 19.39 13.56
C THR A 3 -14.44 18.40 13.98
N ALA A 4 -14.39 18.01 15.25
CA ALA A 4 -13.56 16.90 15.71
C ALA A 4 -14.43 15.63 15.77
N VAL A 5 -14.05 14.60 15.02
CA VAL A 5 -14.68 13.27 15.07
C VAL A 5 -14.13 12.51 16.27
N ALA A 6 -15.01 12.14 17.20
CA ALA A 6 -14.69 11.48 18.46
C ALA A 6 -14.87 9.96 18.37
N LEU A 7 -13.78 9.21 18.29
CA LEU A 7 -13.77 7.76 18.49
C LEU A 7 -13.15 7.43 19.86
N GLY A 8 -14.01 7.19 20.85
CA GLY A 8 -13.67 6.52 22.10
C GLY A 8 -13.34 7.43 23.30
N GLY A 9 -14.31 7.65 24.18
CA GLY A 9 -14.10 8.18 25.53
C GLY A 9 -14.53 7.16 26.58
N PHE A 10 -13.80 7.06 27.70
CA PHE A 10 -14.19 6.26 28.87
C PHE A 10 -14.79 7.16 29.96
N LEU A 11 -15.81 6.64 30.65
CA LEU A 11 -16.53 7.32 31.73
C LEU A 11 -15.94 6.90 33.09
N SER A 12 -15.57 7.85 33.95
CA SER A 12 -15.29 7.58 35.36
C SER A 12 -15.95 8.64 36.24
N SER A 13 -16.77 8.19 37.18
CA SER A 13 -17.42 9.05 38.17
C SER A 13 -16.69 8.90 39.52
N HIS A 14 -16.37 10.02 40.16
CA HIS A 14 -15.90 10.05 41.54
C HIS A 14 -16.86 10.90 42.37
N LEU A 15 -17.53 10.28 43.34
CA LEU A 15 -18.48 10.97 44.21
C LEU A 15 -17.71 11.78 45.27
N HIS A 16 -17.94 13.09 45.32
CA HIS A 16 -17.47 13.92 46.44
C HIS A 16 -18.53 13.95 47.55
N PRO A 17 -18.14 14.05 48.84
CA PRO A 17 -19.09 14.26 49.92
C PRO A 17 -19.80 15.60 49.72
N GLY A 18 -21.11 15.58 49.41
CA GLY A 18 -21.90 16.79 49.13
C GLY A 18 -22.74 16.76 47.84
N GLY A 19 -22.74 15.64 47.10
CA GLY A 19 -23.73 15.40 46.03
C GLY A 19 -23.54 16.22 44.76
N ARG A 20 -22.35 16.79 44.53
CA ARG A 20 -22.02 17.47 43.28
C ARG A 20 -21.34 16.50 42.32
N TYR A 21 -21.94 16.34 41.14
CA TYR A 21 -21.35 15.64 40.01
C TYR A 21 -20.38 16.59 39.30
N GLU A 22 -19.08 16.26 39.28
CA GLU A 22 -18.11 16.88 38.37
C GLU A 22 -17.81 15.89 37.24
N TRP A 23 -18.13 16.30 36.01
CA TRP A 23 -17.83 15.52 34.82
C TRP A 23 -16.43 15.85 34.33
N ARG A 24 -15.51 14.89 34.42
CA ARG A 24 -14.18 15.01 33.79
C ARG A 24 -14.19 14.26 32.47
N PHE A 25 -14.32 15.00 31.37
CA PHE A 25 -14.08 14.46 30.04
C PHE A 25 -12.57 14.41 29.81
N SER A 26 -11.98 13.23 29.69
CA SER A 26 -10.66 13.08 29.09
C SER A 26 -10.84 12.69 27.63
N TYR A 27 -10.51 13.60 26.73
CA TYR A 27 -10.42 13.31 25.31
C TYR A 27 -8.97 13.01 24.96
N THR A 28 -8.72 11.85 24.33
CA THR A 28 -7.41 11.62 23.72
C THR A 28 -7.46 12.27 22.34
N ILE A 29 -6.97 13.52 22.23
CA ILE A 29 -6.68 14.09 20.92
C ILE A 29 -5.51 13.26 20.37
N ARG A 30 -5.78 12.28 19.50
CA ARG A 30 -4.70 11.74 18.67
C ARG A 30 -4.30 12.87 17.73
N PRO A 31 -3.03 13.30 17.68
CA PRO A 31 -2.59 14.19 16.61
C PRO A 31 -2.91 13.47 15.29
N LEU A 32 -3.78 14.09 14.49
CA LEU A 32 -4.03 13.62 13.14
C LEU A 32 -2.73 13.84 12.37
N CYS A 33 -2.14 12.77 11.84
CA CYS A 33 -0.98 12.90 10.98
C CYS A 33 -1.34 13.74 9.76
N ARG A 34 -0.39 14.55 9.28
CA ARG A 34 -0.59 15.36 8.09
C ARG A 34 -0.91 14.44 6.90
N GLU A 35 -1.97 14.74 6.18
CA GLU A 35 -2.25 14.09 4.90
C GLU A 35 -1.28 14.62 3.84
N VAL A 36 -0.71 13.73 3.05
CA VAL A 36 0.18 14.04 1.93
C VAL A 36 -0.27 13.31 0.69
N GLU A 37 0.01 13.89 -0.47
CA GLU A 37 -0.27 13.27 -1.75
C GLU A 37 0.80 12.20 -2.06
N ILE A 38 0.34 11.01 -2.44
CA ILE A 38 1.22 9.93 -2.89
C ILE A 38 0.72 9.38 -4.22
N ASP A 39 1.64 8.84 -5.01
CA ASP A 39 1.35 8.10 -6.24
C ASP A 39 2.01 6.72 -6.17
N ILE A 40 1.20 5.67 -6.13
CA ILE A 40 1.67 4.29 -6.10
C ILE A 40 1.95 3.84 -7.52
N ARG A 41 3.17 3.38 -7.78
CA ARG A 41 3.65 3.01 -9.12
C ARG A 41 3.47 4.19 -10.10
N PRO A 42 4.25 5.27 -9.89
CA PRO A 42 4.13 6.45 -10.73
C PRO A 42 4.22 6.15 -12.22
N TRP A 43 3.60 7.03 -13.01
CA TRP A 43 3.49 6.92 -14.47
C TRP A 43 2.62 5.73 -14.96
N SER A 44 1.87 5.08 -14.07
CA SER A 44 0.98 3.99 -14.41
C SER A 44 -0.37 4.14 -13.71
N PRO A 45 -1.45 4.56 -14.41
CA PRO A 45 -2.71 5.00 -13.77
C PRO A 45 -3.53 3.90 -13.09
N LEU A 46 -3.07 2.64 -13.14
CA LEU A 46 -3.79 1.48 -12.60
C LEU A 46 -3.17 0.93 -11.33
N ASN A 47 -1.98 1.41 -10.94
CA ASN A 47 -1.30 1.06 -9.70
C ASN A 47 -1.30 -0.46 -9.43
N ILE A 48 -1.02 -1.23 -10.50
CA ILE A 48 -1.15 -2.69 -10.47
C ILE A 48 -0.02 -3.26 -9.63
N ILE A 49 -0.37 -3.99 -8.57
CA ILE A 49 0.58 -4.74 -7.75
C ILE A 49 0.32 -6.23 -7.91
N CYS A 50 1.37 -6.91 -8.31
CA CYS A 50 1.40 -8.35 -8.45
C CYS A 50 2.01 -8.93 -7.16
N LEU A 51 1.20 -9.37 -6.17
CA LEU A 51 1.69 -9.76 -4.84
C LEU A 51 2.63 -11.00 -4.82
N GLY A 52 2.47 -11.95 -5.73
CA GLY A 52 3.38 -13.10 -5.87
C GLY A 52 4.74 -12.77 -6.51
N SER A 53 4.95 -11.53 -6.95
CA SER A 53 6.18 -11.09 -7.61
C SER A 53 7.35 -11.01 -6.63
N HIS A 54 8.57 -11.14 -7.15
CA HIS A 54 9.81 -10.78 -6.43
C HIS A 54 10.25 -9.34 -6.70
N GLY A 55 9.43 -8.57 -7.41
CA GLY A 55 9.76 -7.23 -7.85
C GLY A 55 9.68 -6.17 -6.74
N VAL A 56 9.85 -4.94 -7.20
CA VAL A 56 9.78 -3.72 -6.40
C VAL A 56 8.60 -2.89 -6.91
N VAL A 57 7.87 -2.26 -6.00
CA VAL A 57 6.91 -1.21 -6.31
C VAL A 57 7.51 0.13 -5.91
N LEU A 58 7.33 1.14 -6.75
CA LEU A 58 7.72 2.51 -6.43
C LEU A 58 6.53 3.24 -5.83
N VAL A 59 6.77 4.15 -4.89
CA VAL A 59 5.75 5.08 -4.38
C VAL A 59 6.38 6.45 -4.32
N ALA A 60 5.75 7.45 -4.92
CA ALA A 60 6.14 8.85 -4.80
C ALA A 60 5.37 9.49 -3.64
N VAL A 61 6.05 10.32 -2.85
CA VAL A 61 5.41 11.34 -2.02
C VAL A 61 5.64 12.66 -2.72
N LEU A 62 4.55 13.31 -3.13
CA LEU A 62 4.63 14.52 -3.94
C LEU A 62 4.92 15.72 -3.06
N THR A 63 5.79 16.61 -3.54
CA THR A 63 5.94 17.93 -2.96
C THR A 63 4.72 18.76 -3.32
N THR A 64 4.28 19.61 -2.39
CA THR A 64 3.16 20.53 -2.57
C THR A 64 3.48 21.83 -1.88
N ASP A 65 2.66 22.86 -2.09
CA ASP A 65 2.77 24.14 -1.38
C ASP A 65 2.83 24.00 0.16
N ASP A 66 2.23 22.93 0.70
CA ASP A 66 2.11 22.69 2.14
C ASP A 66 3.06 21.59 2.68
N PHE A 67 3.75 20.84 1.81
CA PHE A 67 4.58 19.70 2.20
C PHE A 67 5.80 19.54 1.29
N ASP A 68 7.01 19.67 1.87
CA ASP A 68 8.27 19.38 1.20
C ASP A 68 8.65 17.90 1.38
N ALA A 69 8.65 17.13 0.30
CA ALA A 69 8.95 15.70 0.35
C ALA A 69 10.41 15.40 0.78
N SER A 70 11.31 16.38 0.66
CA SER A 70 12.72 16.23 1.10
C SER A 70 12.89 16.25 2.63
N ASP A 71 11.89 16.73 3.37
CA ASP A 71 11.89 16.76 4.84
C ASP A 71 11.50 15.41 5.48
N VAL A 72 11.10 14.43 4.66
CA VAL A 72 10.73 13.09 5.13
C VAL A 72 11.94 12.34 5.68
N ASN A 73 11.81 11.83 6.91
CA ASN A 73 12.76 10.88 7.47
C ASN A 73 12.42 9.47 6.99
N THR A 74 13.07 9.06 5.89
CA THR A 74 12.84 7.78 5.19
C THR A 74 13.03 6.55 6.07
N THR A 75 13.80 6.64 7.17
CA THR A 75 14.00 5.54 8.12
C THR A 75 12.75 5.20 8.93
N THR A 76 11.78 6.12 8.98
CA THR A 76 10.51 5.94 9.66
C THR A 76 9.36 5.54 8.74
N VAL A 77 9.60 5.55 7.42
CA VAL A 77 8.56 5.35 6.42
C VAL A 77 8.16 3.89 6.33
N LEU A 78 6.85 3.65 6.33
CA LEU A 78 6.25 2.35 6.07
C LEU A 78 5.16 2.50 4.99
N PHE A 79 5.27 1.73 3.91
CA PHE A 79 4.22 1.60 2.91
C PHE A 79 3.60 0.21 3.02
N ALA A 80 2.29 0.15 3.31
CA ALA A 80 1.61 -1.09 3.66
C ALA A 80 2.41 -1.94 4.68
N GLY A 81 2.97 -1.28 5.71
CA GLY A 81 3.77 -1.91 6.74
C GLY A 81 5.19 -2.33 6.35
N ALA A 82 5.66 -2.07 5.14
CA ALA A 82 7.00 -2.39 4.67
C ALA A 82 7.93 -1.17 4.68
N PRO A 83 9.20 -1.29 5.11
CA PRO A 83 10.18 -0.22 4.98
C PRO A 83 10.72 -0.12 3.54
N PRO A 84 11.18 1.07 3.10
CA PRO A 84 11.79 1.24 1.80
C PRO A 84 13.18 0.57 1.74
N LEU A 85 13.57 0.13 0.54
CA LEU A 85 14.90 -0.37 0.21
C LEU A 85 15.90 0.75 -0.03
N TRP A 86 15.41 1.80 -0.68
CA TRP A 86 16.16 2.92 -1.23
C TRP A 86 15.15 4.06 -1.45
N SER A 87 15.65 5.28 -1.46
CA SER A 87 14.91 6.47 -1.91
C SER A 87 15.77 7.40 -2.76
N CYS A 88 15.14 8.15 -3.65
CA CYS A 88 15.78 9.27 -4.35
C CYS A 88 14.80 10.43 -4.54
N LEU A 89 15.33 11.63 -4.75
CA LEU A 89 14.55 12.79 -5.13
C LEU A 89 14.47 12.90 -6.66
N LEU A 90 13.27 13.08 -7.20
CA LEU A 90 13.00 13.20 -8.63
C LEU A 90 11.70 14.00 -8.81
N ASP A 91 11.66 14.87 -9.82
CA ASP A 91 10.43 15.50 -10.31
C ASP A 91 9.58 14.43 -11.03
N VAL A 92 8.64 13.81 -10.31
CA VAL A 92 7.87 12.63 -10.76
C VAL A 92 6.75 13.05 -11.69
N ASP A 93 6.07 14.16 -11.39
CA ASP A 93 4.89 14.64 -12.11
C ASP A 93 5.17 15.79 -13.10
N ARG A 94 6.40 16.34 -13.07
CA ARG A 94 6.94 17.35 -14.00
C ARG A 94 6.43 18.76 -13.74
N GLU A 95 6.17 19.11 -12.47
CA GLU A 95 5.80 20.47 -12.08
C GLU A 95 6.97 21.36 -11.62
N GLY A 96 8.16 20.77 -11.46
CA GLY A 96 9.43 21.49 -11.35
C GLY A 96 9.97 21.64 -9.93
N ASP A 97 9.31 21.06 -8.94
CA ASP A 97 9.88 20.69 -7.65
C ASP A 97 10.30 19.21 -7.64
N LEU A 98 10.92 18.75 -6.54
CA LEU A 98 11.41 17.39 -6.43
C LEU A 98 10.54 16.62 -5.44
N ASP A 99 10.08 15.45 -5.87
CA ASP A 99 9.33 14.51 -5.05
C ASP A 99 10.24 13.47 -4.42
N LEU A 100 9.73 12.79 -3.39
CA LEU A 100 10.41 11.64 -2.80
C LEU A 100 9.92 10.34 -3.42
N LEU A 101 10.79 9.69 -4.19
CA LEU A 101 10.53 8.37 -4.77
C LEU A 101 11.13 7.26 -3.90
N LEU A 102 10.29 6.34 -3.43
CA LEU A 102 10.61 5.25 -2.53
C LEU A 102 10.42 3.88 -3.19
N PHE A 103 11.28 2.93 -2.87
CA PHE A 103 11.31 1.60 -3.49
C PHE A 103 10.99 0.53 -2.45
N PHE A 104 9.89 -0.23 -2.62
CA PHE A 104 9.47 -1.25 -1.67
C PHE A 104 9.48 -2.66 -2.29
N ARG A 105 10.01 -3.65 -1.57
CA ARG A 105 9.86 -5.06 -1.96
C ARG A 105 8.39 -5.45 -1.88
N ILE A 106 7.82 -5.95 -2.98
CA ILE A 106 6.40 -6.33 -3.01
C ILE A 106 6.06 -7.40 -1.95
N ARG A 107 7.00 -8.29 -1.65
CA ARG A 107 6.84 -9.39 -0.69
C ARG A 107 6.78 -8.95 0.77
N ASP A 108 7.25 -7.75 1.05
CA ASP A 108 7.28 -7.21 2.40
C ASP A 108 5.98 -6.42 2.68
N LEU A 109 5.18 -6.14 1.64
CA LEU A 109 3.91 -5.42 1.74
C LEU A 109 2.83 -6.26 2.43
N GLN A 110 2.12 -5.65 3.37
CA GLN A 110 0.99 -6.24 4.09
C GLN A 110 -0.31 -5.90 3.34
N LEU A 111 -0.44 -6.42 2.13
CA LEU A 111 -1.62 -6.25 1.27
C LEU A 111 -2.28 -7.61 1.01
N GLU A 112 -3.59 -7.60 0.83
CA GLU A 112 -4.40 -8.77 0.52
C GLU A 112 -4.87 -8.73 -0.94
N PRO A 113 -5.27 -9.87 -1.55
CA PRO A 113 -5.86 -9.89 -2.88
C PRO A 113 -7.10 -8.99 -3.06
N SER A 114 -7.77 -8.66 -1.96
CA SER A 114 -8.95 -7.79 -1.88
C SER A 114 -8.62 -6.32 -1.62
N SER A 115 -7.36 -5.96 -1.37
CA SER A 115 -6.97 -4.57 -1.12
C SER A 115 -7.26 -3.69 -2.33
N THR A 116 -7.90 -2.55 -2.10
CA THR A 116 -8.21 -1.53 -3.11
C THR A 116 -7.46 -0.22 -2.89
N GLU A 117 -6.80 -0.09 -1.74
CA GLU A 117 -6.03 1.08 -1.31
C GLU A 117 -4.80 0.60 -0.52
N ALA A 118 -3.72 1.37 -0.56
CA ALA A 118 -2.56 1.16 0.29
C ALA A 118 -2.07 2.49 0.87
N THR A 119 -1.64 2.46 2.12
CA THR A 119 -1.24 3.64 2.88
C THR A 119 0.25 3.66 3.11
N LEU A 120 0.85 4.83 2.93
CA LEU A 120 2.18 5.20 3.36
C LEU A 120 2.10 6.03 4.63
N THR A 121 2.94 5.75 5.61
CA THR A 121 3.05 6.51 6.85
C THR A 121 4.51 6.82 7.15
N GLY A 122 4.76 7.86 7.94
CA GLY A 122 6.11 8.18 8.39
C GLY A 122 6.15 9.44 9.25
N TYR A 123 7.37 9.92 9.46
CA TYR A 123 7.67 11.16 10.14
C TYR A 123 8.65 11.98 9.32
N THR A 124 8.51 13.30 9.36
CA THR A 124 9.53 14.25 8.90
C THR A 124 10.67 14.37 9.92
N TYR A 125 11.79 14.98 9.55
CA TYR A 125 12.93 15.17 10.45
C TYR A 125 12.62 16.02 11.68
N ASP A 126 11.61 16.89 11.62
CA ASP A 126 11.12 17.68 12.75
C ASP A 126 10.18 16.91 13.70
N GLY A 127 9.87 15.65 13.38
CA GLY A 127 9.00 14.78 14.17
C GLY A 127 7.51 14.92 13.87
N THR A 128 7.12 15.67 12.85
CA THR A 128 5.72 15.72 12.39
C THR A 128 5.36 14.40 11.71
N CYS A 129 4.28 13.74 12.15
CA CYS A 129 3.81 12.53 11.47
C CYS A 129 3.00 12.86 10.23
N PHE A 130 3.11 12.02 9.20
CA PHE A 130 2.35 12.14 7.97
C PHE A 130 1.82 10.78 7.51
N GLN A 131 0.77 10.83 6.70
CA GLN A 131 0.22 9.66 6.02
C GLN A 131 -0.31 10.06 4.65
N GLY A 132 -0.32 9.12 3.70
CA GLY A 132 -0.94 9.30 2.40
C GLY A 132 -1.44 7.95 1.89
N SER A 133 -2.52 7.96 1.12
CA SER A 133 -3.16 6.77 0.58
C SER A 133 -3.41 6.94 -0.91
N ASP A 134 -3.28 5.85 -1.66
CA ASP A 134 -3.66 5.79 -3.06
C ASP A 134 -4.25 4.41 -3.39
N SER A 135 -5.06 4.37 -4.44
CA SER A 135 -5.72 3.18 -4.93
C SER A 135 -4.71 2.18 -5.51
N VAL A 136 -5.03 0.89 -5.37
CA VAL A 136 -4.24 -0.20 -5.95
C VAL A 136 -5.14 -1.22 -6.63
N MET A 137 -4.63 -1.82 -7.71
CA MET A 137 -5.26 -3.01 -8.30
C MET A 137 -4.37 -4.23 -8.05
N ILE A 138 -4.82 -5.12 -7.16
CA ILE A 138 -4.10 -6.35 -6.87
C ILE A 138 -4.43 -7.43 -7.89
N VAL A 139 -3.38 -8.03 -8.47
CA VAL A 139 -3.52 -9.13 -9.45
C VAL A 139 -2.68 -10.35 -9.04
N PRO A 140 -3.14 -11.58 -9.35
CA PRO A 140 -2.34 -12.78 -9.13
C PRO A 140 -1.10 -12.80 -10.03
N CYS A 141 0.05 -13.22 -9.48
CA CYS A 141 1.32 -13.32 -10.22
C CYS A 141 1.53 -14.66 -10.90
N ARG A 142 0.62 -14.98 -11.79
CA ARG A 142 0.78 -15.96 -12.85
C ARG A 142 -0.44 -15.79 -13.75
N PRO A 143 -0.33 -15.88 -15.08
CA PRO A 143 -1.51 -16.28 -15.84
C PRO A 143 -1.94 -17.63 -15.26
N GLU A 144 -3.20 -17.73 -14.86
CA GLU A 144 -3.83 -19.02 -14.62
C GLU A 144 -3.52 -19.87 -15.86
N VAL A 145 -2.63 -20.84 -15.69
CA VAL A 145 -2.43 -21.85 -16.73
C VAL A 145 -3.75 -22.58 -16.71
N MET A 146 -4.63 -22.25 -17.67
CA MET A 146 -5.78 -23.07 -17.96
C MET A 146 -5.21 -24.45 -18.30
N GLU A 147 -5.24 -25.37 -17.34
CA GLU A 147 -4.95 -26.77 -17.58
C GLU A 147 -6.00 -27.27 -18.58
N THR A 148 -5.62 -27.31 -19.86
CA THR A 148 -6.34 -28.08 -20.86
C THR A 148 -6.26 -29.53 -20.42
N THR A 149 -7.32 -30.01 -19.77
CA THR A 149 -7.55 -31.43 -19.57
C THR A 149 -7.91 -32.04 -20.92
N GLU A 150 -6.92 -32.24 -21.78
CA GLU A 150 -7.01 -33.16 -22.92
C GLU A 150 -6.20 -34.41 -22.60
N GLY A 151 -6.79 -35.25 -21.75
CA GLY A 151 -6.35 -36.61 -21.50
C GLY A 151 -7.43 -37.59 -21.96
N SER A 152 -7.68 -37.68 -23.26
CA SER A 152 -8.37 -38.82 -23.87
C SER A 152 -7.50 -39.37 -25.00
N SER A 153 -6.67 -40.33 -24.63
CA SER A 153 -5.92 -41.20 -25.52
C SER A 153 -6.88 -42.00 -26.43
N PRO A 154 -6.55 -42.19 -27.72
CA PRO A 154 -6.87 -43.46 -28.36
C PRO A 154 -5.60 -44.19 -28.77
N GLU A 155 -5.46 -45.33 -28.11
CA GLU A 155 -4.86 -46.60 -28.50
C GLU A 155 -4.15 -46.69 -29.87
N THR A 156 -2.90 -47.14 -29.79
CA THR A 156 -2.08 -47.72 -30.84
C THR A 156 -2.82 -48.76 -31.68
N VAL A 157 -3.02 -48.51 -32.97
CA VAL A 157 -3.27 -49.56 -33.97
C VAL A 157 -2.10 -49.60 -34.95
N SER A 158 -1.24 -50.58 -34.73
CA SER A 158 -0.23 -51.06 -35.66
C SER A 158 -0.92 -51.75 -36.85
N GLN A 159 -0.83 -51.20 -38.06
CA GLN A 159 -1.03 -51.96 -39.29
C GLN A 159 0.27 -52.03 -40.08
N ARG A 160 0.59 -53.27 -40.44
CA ARG A 160 1.81 -53.71 -41.12
C ARG A 160 1.82 -53.21 -42.56
N GLU A 161 2.87 -52.49 -42.94
CA GLU A 161 3.31 -52.41 -44.34
C GLU A 161 4.40 -53.46 -44.59
N GLY A 162 4.28 -54.14 -45.73
CA GLY A 162 5.21 -55.15 -46.22
C GLY A 162 4.40 -56.26 -46.90
N LEU A 163 4.63 -56.67 -48.14
CA LEU A 163 5.74 -56.45 -49.06
C LEU A 163 5.22 -56.92 -50.43
N VAL A 164 5.37 -56.09 -51.46
CA VAL A 164 5.13 -56.48 -52.86
C VAL A 164 6.27 -57.38 -53.32
N THR A 165 5.96 -58.58 -53.80
CA THR A 165 6.88 -59.40 -54.60
C THR A 165 6.19 -59.80 -55.91
N ARG A 166 6.82 -59.34 -57.00
CA ARG A 166 6.84 -59.80 -58.41
C ARG A 166 5.74 -60.72 -58.91
#